data_AF-A0A2E7GX92-F1
#
_entry.id   AF-A0A2E7GX92-F1
#
_cell.length_a   1.000
_cell.length_b   1.000
_cell.length_c   1.000
_cell.angle_alpha   90.00
_cell.angle_beta   90.00
_cell.angle_gamma   90.00
#
_symmetry.space_group_name_H-M   'P 1'
#
loop_
_entity.id
_entity.type
_entity.pdbx_description
1 polymer ?
#
loop_
_entity_poly.entity_id
_entity_poly.type
_entity_poly.pdbx_seq_one_letter_code
_entity_poly.pdbx_strand_id
1 'polypeptide(L)'
;MSSERILDEFLGEQPKRLHKSHRNLAKIVREAYPIGVPAMIMKSSTDRLGNSAGYSFHLGTPDEILRRVASWLITEAGEEQRVLWKLIPLLWKRHGREDVALSALLLANLDSERAGLDPWVVLASSINSTEPAEALLLSIEEVFRAGHERPSDELLKSWCNGRLVESHLALISAFAAINSDREIGGDVVSQLVMVKVPDGDSLLGRIRDRVASAIP
;
A
#
# COMPACT_ATOMS: atom_id res chain seq x y z
N MET A 1 29.12 -10.26 5.33
CA MET A 1 28.60 -9.20 4.44
C MET A 1 27.28 -8.73 5.02
N SER A 2 26.99 -7.43 5.01
CA SER A 2 25.68 -6.95 5.48
C SER A 2 24.58 -7.47 4.55
N SER A 3 23.40 -7.73 5.12
CA SER A 3 22.19 -8.10 4.39
C SER A 3 21.91 -7.18 3.19
N GLU A 4 22.10 -5.88 3.39
CA GLU A 4 21.95 -4.85 2.38
C GLU A 4 22.88 -5.04 1.19
N ARG A 5 24.15 -5.35 1.43
CA ARG A 5 25.14 -5.54 0.37
C ARG A 5 24.81 -6.76 -0.50
N ILE A 6 24.33 -7.84 0.12
CA ILE A 6 23.91 -9.05 -0.59
C ILE A 6 22.70 -8.73 -1.49
N LEU A 7 21.76 -7.92 -1.00
CA LEU A 7 20.63 -7.46 -1.80
C LEU A 7 21.11 -6.60 -2.97
N ASP A 8 21.96 -5.60 -2.72
CA ASP A 8 22.46 -4.69 -3.76
C ASP A 8 23.22 -5.46 -4.86
N GLU A 9 24.04 -6.46 -4.48
CA GLU A 9 24.72 -7.37 -5.41
C GLU A 9 23.70 -8.17 -6.24
N PHE A 10 22.71 -8.80 -5.60
CA PHE A 10 21.64 -9.55 -6.29
C PHE A 10 20.86 -8.68 -7.29
N LEU A 11 20.51 -7.45 -6.91
CA LEU A 11 19.76 -6.52 -7.74
C LEU A 11 20.61 -5.97 -8.89
N GLY A 12 21.90 -5.72 -8.65
CA GLY A 12 22.86 -5.23 -9.66
C GLY A 12 23.17 -6.25 -10.76
N GLU A 13 23.07 -7.54 -10.46
CA GLU A 13 23.24 -8.62 -11.44
C GLU A 13 22.04 -8.80 -12.38
N GLN A 14 20.89 -8.18 -12.08
CA GLN A 14 19.68 -8.36 -12.87
C GLN A 14 19.76 -7.66 -14.22
N PRO A 15 19.41 -8.34 -15.34
CA PRO A 15 19.49 -7.73 -16.65
C PRO A 15 18.40 -6.66 -16.83
N LYS A 16 18.77 -5.49 -17.38
CA LYS A 16 17.85 -4.35 -17.62
C LYS A 16 16.57 -4.72 -18.38
N ARG A 17 16.60 -5.75 -19.23
CA ARG A 17 15.42 -6.24 -19.96
C ARG A 17 14.25 -6.67 -19.05
N LEU A 18 14.50 -6.94 -17.76
CA LEU A 18 13.44 -7.30 -16.81
C LEU A 18 12.48 -6.13 -16.56
N HIS A 19 12.97 -4.88 -16.62
CA HIS A 19 12.14 -3.68 -16.50
C HIS A 19 11.15 -3.48 -17.66
N LYS A 20 11.22 -4.32 -18.70
CA LYS A 20 10.21 -4.35 -19.78
C LYS A 20 8.96 -5.18 -19.44
N SER A 21 8.96 -5.90 -18.31
CA SER A 21 7.86 -6.80 -17.94
C SER A 21 7.58 -6.79 -16.44
N HIS A 22 6.42 -6.26 -16.07
CA HIS A 22 5.91 -6.26 -14.68
C HIS A 22 5.82 -7.68 -14.11
N ARG A 23 5.52 -8.69 -14.93
CA ARG A 23 5.50 -10.10 -14.50
C ARG A 23 6.88 -10.64 -14.15
N ASN A 24 7.91 -10.18 -14.85
CA ASN A 24 9.29 -10.57 -14.54
C ASN A 24 9.76 -9.84 -13.28
N LEU A 25 9.48 -8.55 -13.16
CA LEU A 25 9.77 -7.79 -11.94
C LEU A 25 9.11 -8.42 -10.72
N ALA A 26 7.84 -8.84 -10.81
CA ALA A 26 7.14 -9.51 -9.72
C ALA A 26 7.81 -10.82 -9.25
N LYS A 27 8.49 -11.54 -10.16
CA LYS A 27 9.27 -12.73 -9.80
C LYS A 27 10.55 -12.33 -9.06
N ILE A 28 11.30 -11.37 -9.62
CA ILE A 28 12.55 -10.89 -9.00
C ILE A 28 12.32 -10.32 -7.62
N VAL A 29 11.32 -9.45 -7.43
CA VAL A 29 11.05 -8.87 -6.10
C VAL A 29 10.68 -9.96 -5.08
N ARG A 30 10.01 -11.03 -5.52
CA ARG A 30 9.67 -12.16 -4.65
C ARG A 30 10.88 -12.97 -4.20
N GLU A 31 11.90 -13.05 -5.05
CA GLU A 31 13.20 -13.63 -4.75
C GLU A 31 14.05 -12.70 -3.88
N ALA A 32 13.89 -11.38 -4.04
CA ALA A 32 14.59 -10.36 -3.26
C ALA A 32 14.10 -10.25 -1.81
N TYR A 33 12.80 -10.41 -1.54
CA TYR A 33 12.23 -10.26 -0.19
C TYR A 33 12.95 -11.03 0.93
N PRO A 34 13.29 -12.33 0.78
CA PRO A 34 14.01 -13.04 1.85
C PRO A 34 15.47 -12.59 2.01
N ILE A 35 16.04 -11.86 1.04
CA ILE A 35 17.42 -11.38 1.12
C ILE A 35 17.48 -10.30 2.19
N GLY A 36 18.15 -10.61 3.29
CA GLY A 36 18.30 -9.71 4.42
C GLY A 36 17.28 -9.89 5.53
N VAL A 37 16.38 -10.87 5.43
CA VAL A 37 15.58 -11.33 6.55
C VAL A 37 16.51 -11.91 7.63
N PRO A 38 16.51 -11.37 8.87
CA PRO A 38 17.33 -11.91 9.95
C PRO A 38 16.99 -13.38 10.25
N ALA A 39 18.02 -14.20 10.47
CA ALA A 39 17.88 -15.63 10.75
C ALA A 39 16.99 -15.99 11.96
N MET A 40 16.71 -15.02 12.85
CA MET A 40 15.85 -15.18 14.03
C MET A 40 14.35 -14.89 13.78
N ILE A 41 13.93 -14.58 12.56
CA ILE A 41 12.48 -14.55 12.25
C ILE A 41 11.98 -15.98 12.25
N MET A 42 11.34 -16.38 13.36
CA MET A 42 10.67 -17.68 13.48
C MET A 42 9.62 -17.80 12.37
N LYS A 43 9.96 -18.59 11.34
CA LYS A 43 9.07 -18.93 10.21
C LYS A 43 7.66 -19.32 10.67
N SER A 44 7.57 -20.09 11.76
CA SER A 44 6.31 -20.58 12.31
C SER A 44 5.39 -19.49 12.91
N SER A 45 5.95 -18.39 13.45
CA SER A 45 5.19 -17.28 14.02
C SER A 45 4.69 -16.33 12.93
N THR A 46 5.57 -16.07 11.95
CA THR A 46 5.32 -15.16 10.82
C THR A 46 4.26 -15.74 9.86
N ASP A 47 4.33 -17.06 9.58
CA ASP A 47 3.33 -17.77 8.78
C ASP A 47 1.94 -17.80 9.45
N ARG A 48 1.89 -17.93 10.78
CA ARG A 48 0.63 -17.93 11.53
C ARG A 48 -0.03 -16.56 11.58
N LEU A 49 0.76 -15.50 11.78
CA LEU A 49 0.28 -14.11 11.77
C LEU A 49 -0.18 -13.66 10.38
N GLY A 50 0.53 -14.07 9.32
CA GLY A 50 0.15 -13.77 7.93
C GLY A 50 -1.19 -14.37 7.53
N ASN A 51 -1.39 -15.68 7.79
CA ASN A 51 -2.65 -16.36 7.48
C ASN A 51 -3.83 -15.82 8.29
N SER A 52 -3.63 -15.43 9.56
CA SER A 52 -4.71 -14.82 10.36
C SER A 52 -5.13 -13.43 9.86
N ALA A 53 -4.23 -12.72 9.15
CA ALA A 53 -4.49 -11.40 8.59
C ALA A 53 -4.94 -11.44 7.11
N GLY A 54 -5.10 -12.64 6.53
CA GLY A 54 -5.57 -12.82 5.16
C GLY A 54 -4.51 -12.70 4.06
N TYR A 55 -3.22 -12.55 4.41
CA TYR A 55 -2.13 -12.49 3.42
C TYR A 55 -1.79 -13.87 2.85
N SER A 56 -1.41 -13.92 1.58
CA SER A 56 -0.97 -15.16 0.91
C SER A 56 0.43 -15.61 1.35
N PHE A 57 1.26 -14.68 1.84
CA PHE A 57 2.54 -14.96 2.47
C PHE A 57 3.01 -13.79 3.35
N HIS A 58 3.90 -14.09 4.30
CA HIS A 58 4.66 -13.10 5.06
C HIS A 58 6.05 -13.67 5.35
N LEU A 59 7.09 -13.00 4.84
CA LEU A 59 8.48 -13.47 4.92
C LEU A 59 9.28 -12.77 6.02
N GLY A 60 8.75 -11.67 6.56
CA GLY A 60 9.40 -10.89 7.61
C GLY A 60 10.47 -9.94 7.06
N THR A 61 10.33 -9.52 5.81
CA THR A 61 11.29 -8.58 5.19
C THR A 61 11.26 -7.24 5.91
N PRO A 62 12.41 -6.75 6.43
CA PRO A 62 12.49 -5.44 7.05
C PRO A 62 12.12 -4.30 6.08
N ASP A 63 11.56 -3.21 6.60
CA ASP A 63 11.15 -2.05 5.79
C ASP A 63 12.32 -1.45 4.99
N GLU A 64 13.51 -1.36 5.59
CA GLU A 64 14.73 -0.88 4.92
C GLU A 64 15.08 -1.71 3.66
N ILE A 65 14.84 -3.02 3.69
CA ILE A 65 15.07 -3.92 2.55
C ILE A 65 14.00 -3.67 1.48
N LEU A 66 12.73 -3.49 1.86
CA LEU A 66 11.66 -3.14 0.91
C LEU A 66 11.90 -1.78 0.24
N ARG A 67 12.35 -0.78 0.99
CA ARG A 67 12.71 0.54 0.44
C ARG A 67 13.88 0.46 -0.53
N ARG A 68 14.88 -0.39 -0.28
CA ARG A 68 15.97 -0.66 -1.22
C ARG A 68 15.48 -1.31 -2.51
N VAL A 69 14.60 -2.30 -2.42
CA VAL A 69 13.96 -2.92 -3.59
C VAL A 69 13.15 -1.89 -4.40
N ALA A 70 12.35 -1.04 -3.73
CA ALA A 70 11.59 0.03 -4.37
C ALA A 70 12.52 1.03 -5.08
N SER A 71 13.59 1.47 -4.40
CA SER A 71 14.59 2.38 -4.95
C SER A 71 15.24 1.82 -6.21
N TRP A 72 15.65 0.54 -6.20
CA TRP A 72 16.20 -0.13 -7.38
C TRP A 72 15.21 -0.17 -8.55
N LEU A 73 13.94 -0.55 -8.29
CA LEU A 73 12.90 -0.59 -9.33
C LEU A 73 12.72 0.77 -10.00
N ILE A 74 12.60 1.83 -9.20
CA ILE A 74 12.38 3.20 -9.68
C ILE A 74 13.60 3.69 -10.45
N THR A 75 14.81 3.46 -9.90
CA THR A 75 16.08 3.89 -10.51
C THR A 75 16.30 3.24 -11.88
N GLU A 76 16.11 1.93 -11.98
CA GLU A 76 16.34 1.20 -13.24
C GLU A 76 15.23 1.42 -14.28
N ALA A 77 14.01 1.78 -13.86
CA ALA A 77 12.96 2.22 -14.78
C ALA A 77 13.23 3.61 -15.35
N GLY A 78 13.91 4.48 -14.58
CA GLY A 78 14.17 5.86 -14.94
C GLY A 78 12.87 6.60 -15.29
N GLU A 79 12.86 7.19 -16.48
CA GLU A 79 11.74 7.97 -17.02
C GLU A 79 10.56 7.07 -17.52
N GLU A 80 10.81 5.79 -17.83
CA GLU A 80 9.81 4.88 -18.41
C GLU A 80 9.12 4.01 -17.34
N GLN A 81 8.37 4.66 -16.45
CA GLN A 81 7.78 4.01 -15.26
C GLN A 81 6.48 3.22 -15.52
N ARG A 82 5.99 3.18 -16.77
CA ARG A 82 4.72 2.53 -17.13
C ARG A 82 4.64 1.06 -16.70
N VAL A 83 5.78 0.36 -16.68
CA VAL A 83 5.83 -1.04 -16.25
C VAL A 83 5.63 -1.16 -14.73
N LEU A 84 6.14 -0.22 -13.95
CA LEU A 84 5.97 -0.20 -12.49
C LEU A 84 4.52 0.09 -12.09
N TRP A 85 3.82 0.97 -12.83
CA TRP A 85 2.39 1.17 -12.64
C TRP A 85 1.55 -0.11 -12.86
N LYS A 86 1.99 -0.99 -13.77
CA LYS A 86 1.36 -2.32 -13.97
C LYS A 86 1.78 -3.35 -12.93
N LEU A 87 2.89 -3.12 -12.22
CA LEU A 87 3.38 -3.99 -11.17
C LEU A 87 2.51 -3.85 -9.91
N ILE A 88 2.10 -2.64 -9.54
CA ILE A 88 1.26 -2.35 -8.37
C ILE A 88 0.03 -3.27 -8.26
N PRO A 89 -0.90 -3.32 -9.24
CA PRO A 89 -2.08 -4.18 -9.13
C PRO A 89 -1.73 -5.68 -9.17
N LEU A 90 -0.61 -6.06 -9.79
CA LEU A 90 -0.16 -7.46 -9.82
C LEU A 90 0.32 -7.91 -8.43
N LEU A 91 1.03 -7.05 -7.70
CA LEU A 91 1.49 -7.29 -6.34
C LEU A 91 0.30 -7.39 -5.38
N TRP A 92 -0.64 -6.44 -5.43
CA TRP A 92 -1.90 -6.50 -4.68
C TRP A 92 -2.68 -7.79 -4.91
N LYS A 93 -2.79 -8.24 -6.17
CA LYS A 93 -3.46 -9.50 -6.50
C LYS A 93 -2.75 -10.73 -5.94
N ARG A 94 -1.40 -10.71 -5.88
CA ARG A 94 -0.65 -11.80 -5.24
C ARG A 94 -0.78 -11.78 -3.72
N HIS A 95 -0.99 -10.60 -3.14
CA HIS A 95 -1.43 -10.39 -1.76
C HIS A 95 -0.50 -10.94 -0.68
N GLY A 96 0.82 -10.92 -0.94
CA GLY A 96 1.78 -11.08 0.15
C GLY A 96 1.88 -9.80 0.97
N ARG A 97 2.22 -9.90 2.26
CA ARG A 97 2.43 -8.69 3.09
C ARG A 97 3.51 -7.78 2.52
N GLU A 98 4.62 -8.36 2.07
CA GLU A 98 5.71 -7.63 1.41
C GLU A 98 5.30 -7.08 0.04
N ASP A 99 4.39 -7.74 -0.67
CA ASP A 99 3.85 -7.22 -1.94
C ASP A 99 3.00 -5.98 -1.74
N VAL A 100 2.12 -5.99 -0.74
CA VAL A 100 1.29 -4.85 -0.37
C VAL A 100 2.18 -3.67 0.05
N ALA A 101 3.18 -3.92 0.90
CA ALA A 101 4.12 -2.89 1.34
C ALA A 101 4.94 -2.32 0.17
N LEU A 102 5.46 -3.17 -0.73
CA LEU A 102 6.15 -2.71 -1.93
C LEU A 102 5.23 -1.93 -2.87
N SER A 103 3.96 -2.35 -3.00
CA SER A 103 2.97 -1.65 -3.81
C SER A 103 2.71 -0.24 -3.29
N ALA A 104 2.62 -0.07 -1.96
CA ALA A 104 2.47 1.24 -1.33
C ALA A 104 3.69 2.14 -1.59
N LEU A 105 4.90 1.61 -1.43
CA LEU A 105 6.14 2.34 -1.71
C LEU A 105 6.20 2.81 -3.17
N LEU A 106 5.85 1.93 -4.12
CA LEU A 106 5.79 2.29 -5.54
C LEU A 106 4.71 3.34 -5.80
N LEU A 107 3.48 3.09 -5.31
CA LEU A 107 2.36 4.00 -5.50
C LEU A 107 2.67 5.42 -5.05
N ALA A 108 3.35 5.56 -3.91
CA ALA A 108 3.73 6.84 -3.34
C ALA A 108 4.84 7.57 -4.10
N ASN A 109 5.76 6.85 -4.76
CA ASN A 109 6.99 7.43 -5.30
C ASN A 109 7.09 7.42 -6.83
N LEU A 110 6.15 6.79 -7.55
CA LEU A 110 6.11 6.88 -9.01
C LEU A 110 5.59 8.25 -9.46
N ASP A 111 6.08 8.72 -10.61
CA ASP A 111 5.67 9.97 -11.25
C ASP A 111 4.24 9.81 -11.81
N SER A 112 3.28 10.21 -10.98
CA SER A 112 1.83 10.15 -11.26
C SER A 112 1.41 11.19 -12.29
N GLU A 113 2.00 12.39 -12.24
CA GLU A 113 1.71 13.49 -13.17
C GLU A 113 2.04 13.09 -14.60
N ARG A 114 3.26 12.59 -14.83
CA ARG A 114 3.68 12.16 -16.16
C ARG A 114 2.91 10.94 -16.66
N ALA A 115 2.52 10.05 -15.75
CA ALA A 115 1.70 8.90 -16.10
C ALA A 115 0.23 9.29 -16.39
N GLY A 116 -0.20 10.50 -16.00
CA GLY A 116 -1.60 10.92 -16.07
C GLY A 116 -2.49 10.04 -15.20
N LEU A 117 -1.97 9.58 -14.06
CA LEU A 117 -2.65 8.68 -13.14
C LEU A 117 -2.84 9.35 -11.78
N ASP A 118 -3.98 9.11 -11.13
CA ASP A 118 -4.20 9.47 -9.74
C ASP A 118 -3.83 8.25 -8.85
N PRO A 119 -2.85 8.38 -7.93
CA PRO A 119 -2.48 7.30 -7.01
C PRO A 119 -3.65 6.75 -6.19
N TRP A 120 -4.61 7.59 -5.81
CA TRP A 120 -5.79 7.16 -5.06
C TRP A 120 -6.70 6.26 -5.89
N VAL A 121 -6.89 6.59 -7.16
CA VAL A 121 -7.64 5.75 -8.11
C VAL A 121 -6.92 4.43 -8.37
N VAL A 122 -5.60 4.46 -8.50
CA VAL A 122 -4.79 3.24 -8.65
C VAL A 122 -4.89 2.35 -7.40
N LEU A 123 -4.85 2.92 -6.20
CA LEU A 123 -5.03 2.18 -4.95
C LEU A 123 -6.41 1.52 -4.89
N ALA A 124 -7.49 2.30 -5.02
CA ALA A 124 -8.85 1.81 -4.91
C ALA A 124 -9.20 0.74 -5.95
N SER A 125 -8.62 0.84 -7.16
CA SER A 125 -8.80 -0.17 -8.21
C SER A 125 -7.94 -1.43 -8.01
N SER A 126 -6.90 -1.38 -7.17
CA SER A 126 -5.98 -2.49 -6.90
C SER A 126 -6.40 -3.38 -5.73
N ILE A 127 -7.08 -2.82 -4.71
CA ILE A 127 -7.48 -3.55 -3.50
C ILE A 127 -8.47 -4.69 -3.79
N ASN A 128 -8.30 -5.82 -3.10
CA ASN A 128 -9.21 -6.97 -3.19
C ASN A 128 -10.54 -6.66 -2.52
N SER A 129 -11.48 -7.62 -2.52
CA SER A 129 -12.81 -7.44 -1.90
C SER A 129 -12.76 -7.26 -0.38
N THR A 130 -11.67 -7.70 0.25
CA THR A 130 -11.41 -7.63 1.68
C THR A 130 -9.93 -7.34 1.86
N GLU A 131 -9.62 -6.41 2.75
CA GLU A 131 -8.23 -6.05 3.08
C GLU A 131 -8.11 -5.86 4.60
N PRO A 132 -6.96 -6.22 5.21
CA PRO A 132 -6.68 -5.86 6.59
C PRO A 132 -6.54 -4.33 6.69
N ALA A 133 -7.01 -3.75 7.80
CA ALA A 133 -6.96 -2.31 8.00
C ALA A 133 -5.53 -1.76 7.95
N GLU A 134 -4.54 -2.54 8.41
CA GLU A 134 -3.13 -2.18 8.38
C GLU A 134 -2.58 -2.07 6.94
N ALA A 135 -3.07 -2.86 5.99
CA ALA A 135 -2.66 -2.76 4.58
C ALA A 135 -3.12 -1.45 3.95
N LEU A 136 -4.38 -1.07 4.23
CA LEU A 136 -4.95 0.19 3.75
C LEU A 136 -4.22 1.37 4.40
N LEU A 137 -4.07 1.34 5.74
CA LEU A 137 -3.39 2.40 6.49
C LEU A 137 -1.95 2.61 6.01
N LEU A 138 -1.18 1.53 5.85
CA LEU A 138 0.19 1.60 5.34
C LEU A 138 0.25 2.30 3.97
N SER A 139 -0.67 1.95 3.06
CA SER A 139 -0.69 2.54 1.71
C SER A 139 -1.04 4.03 1.75
N ILE A 140 -2.04 4.40 2.56
CA ILE A 140 -2.47 5.79 2.76
C ILE A 140 -1.32 6.63 3.35
N GLU A 141 -0.64 6.10 4.37
CA GLU A 141 0.45 6.80 5.03
C GLU A 141 1.68 6.97 4.14
N GLU A 142 2.04 5.97 3.33
CA GLU A 142 3.13 6.14 2.35
C GLU A 142 2.78 7.22 1.31
N VAL A 143 1.55 7.25 0.80
CA VAL A 143 1.10 8.28 -0.15
C VAL A 143 1.14 9.67 0.49
N PHE A 144 0.65 9.83 1.73
CA PHE A 144 0.75 11.10 2.43
C PHE A 144 2.19 11.51 2.75
N ARG A 145 3.05 10.55 3.14
CA ARG A 145 4.46 10.82 3.44
C ARG A 145 5.23 11.27 2.21
N ALA A 146 4.85 10.82 1.02
CA ALA A 146 5.41 11.29 -0.25
C ALA A 146 4.88 12.68 -0.67
N GLY A 147 4.00 13.31 0.13
CA GLY A 147 3.53 14.67 -0.10
C GLY A 147 2.34 14.78 -1.05
N HIS A 148 1.70 13.67 -1.42
CA HIS A 148 0.49 13.73 -2.23
C HIS A 148 -0.66 14.44 -1.50
N GLU A 149 -1.55 15.03 -2.29
CA GLU A 149 -2.81 15.55 -1.76
C GLU A 149 -3.73 14.44 -1.26
N ARG A 150 -4.67 14.77 -0.38
CA ARG A 150 -5.70 13.82 0.03
C ARG A 150 -6.61 13.43 -1.14
N PRO A 151 -7.32 12.29 -1.07
CA PRO A 151 -8.38 12.00 -2.04
C PRO A 151 -9.37 13.16 -2.09
N SER A 152 -9.89 13.48 -3.28
CA SER A 152 -10.91 14.52 -3.41
C SER A 152 -12.21 14.13 -2.71
N ASP A 153 -13.05 15.11 -2.40
CA ASP A 153 -14.34 14.87 -1.77
C ASP A 153 -15.25 14.00 -2.66
N GLU A 154 -15.20 14.19 -3.99
CA GLU A 154 -15.91 13.37 -4.97
C GLU A 154 -15.44 11.91 -4.90
N LEU A 155 -14.12 11.69 -4.80
CA LEU A 155 -13.54 10.35 -4.74
C LEU A 155 -13.92 9.66 -3.43
N LEU A 156 -13.82 10.35 -2.29
CA LEU A 156 -14.26 9.82 -0.99
C LEU A 156 -15.74 9.44 -0.99
N LYS A 157 -16.62 10.30 -1.52
CA LYS A 157 -18.06 10.00 -1.67
C LYS A 157 -18.28 8.79 -2.58
N SER A 158 -17.53 8.68 -3.68
CA SER A 158 -17.65 7.53 -4.58
C SER A 158 -17.32 6.21 -3.87
N TRP A 159 -16.28 6.22 -3.03
CA TRP A 159 -15.86 5.07 -2.26
C TRP A 159 -16.82 4.71 -1.12
N CYS A 160 -17.43 5.70 -0.45
CA CYS A 160 -18.49 5.48 0.53
C CYS A 160 -19.67 4.68 -0.05
N ASN A 161 -19.97 4.90 -1.34
CA ASN A 161 -21.06 4.24 -2.06
C ASN A 161 -20.62 3.00 -2.86
N GLY A 162 -19.34 2.64 -2.76
CA GLY A 162 -18.72 1.53 -3.50
C GLY A 162 -18.78 0.20 -2.74
N ARG A 163 -17.74 -0.63 -2.95
CA ARG A 163 -17.53 -1.87 -2.20
C ARG A 163 -17.30 -1.56 -0.72
N LEU A 164 -17.57 -2.52 0.16
CA LEU A 164 -17.32 -2.37 1.60
C LEU A 164 -15.86 -2.00 1.92
N VAL A 165 -14.91 -2.62 1.22
CA VAL A 165 -13.48 -2.31 1.34
C VAL A 165 -13.13 -0.89 0.87
N GLU A 166 -13.84 -0.36 -0.12
CA GLU A 166 -13.63 1.02 -0.62
C GLU A 166 -14.18 2.03 0.39
N SER A 167 -15.33 1.75 1.00
CA SER A 167 -15.86 2.58 2.09
C SER A 167 -14.96 2.55 3.34
N HIS A 168 -14.29 1.42 3.62
CA HIS A 168 -13.23 1.37 4.63
C HIS A 168 -11.99 2.19 4.21
N LEU A 169 -11.58 2.13 2.95
CA LEU A 169 -10.51 2.98 2.41
C LEU A 169 -10.84 4.46 2.56
N ALA A 170 -12.08 4.88 2.25
CA ALA A 170 -12.54 6.25 2.42
C ALA A 170 -12.44 6.71 3.88
N LEU A 171 -12.91 5.87 4.79
CA LEU A 171 -12.90 6.15 6.22
C LEU A 171 -11.49 6.32 6.79
N ILE A 172 -10.59 5.40 6.47
CA ILE A 172 -9.20 5.46 6.94
C ILE A 172 -8.47 6.65 6.28
N SER A 173 -8.72 6.92 5.00
CA SER A 173 -8.09 8.05 4.29
C SER A 173 -8.50 9.38 4.87
N ALA A 174 -9.79 9.57 5.16
CA ALA A 174 -10.30 10.78 5.81
C ALA A 174 -9.72 10.96 7.22
N PHE A 175 -9.65 9.89 8.01
CA PHE A 175 -9.04 9.93 9.33
C PHE A 175 -7.55 10.32 9.28
N ALA A 176 -6.78 9.72 8.38
CA ALA A 176 -5.37 10.05 8.21
C ALA A 176 -5.17 11.49 7.69
N ALA A 177 -6.06 11.97 6.82
CA ALA A 177 -6.08 13.36 6.36
C ALA A 177 -6.35 14.33 7.51
N ILE A 178 -7.36 14.07 8.34
CA ILE A 178 -7.71 14.88 9.53
C ILE A 178 -6.54 14.93 10.51
N ASN A 179 -5.88 13.79 10.78
CA ASN A 179 -4.71 13.74 11.67
C ASN A 179 -3.47 14.43 11.06
N SER A 180 -3.50 14.76 9.77
CA SER A 180 -2.47 15.53 9.07
C SER A 180 -2.92 16.98 8.81
N ASP A 181 -3.88 17.48 9.60
CA ASP A 181 -4.45 18.83 9.52
C ASP A 181 -5.06 19.19 8.16
N ARG A 182 -5.61 18.20 7.43
CA ARG A 182 -6.30 18.42 6.15
C ARG A 182 -7.82 18.37 6.34
N GLU A 183 -8.51 19.40 5.86
CA GLU A 183 -9.95 19.53 5.98
C GLU A 183 -10.70 18.54 5.07
N ILE A 184 -11.82 18.02 5.58
CA ILE A 184 -12.76 17.14 4.87
C ILE A 184 -14.12 17.85 4.81
N GLY A 185 -14.75 17.88 3.63
CA GLY A 185 -16.07 18.49 3.47
C GLY A 185 -17.12 17.85 4.39
N GLY A 186 -17.98 18.68 5.00
CA GLY A 186 -18.99 18.18 5.96
C GLY A 186 -19.99 17.18 5.36
N ASP A 187 -20.24 17.28 4.05
CA ASP A 187 -21.08 16.32 3.34
C ASP A 187 -20.39 14.97 3.10
N VAL A 188 -19.06 14.95 2.93
CA VAL A 188 -18.25 13.72 2.98
C VAL A 188 -18.34 13.08 4.36
N VAL A 189 -18.14 13.88 5.43
CA VAL A 189 -18.21 13.37 6.81
C VAL A 189 -19.58 12.72 7.09
N SER A 190 -20.66 13.35 6.62
CA SER A 190 -22.01 12.81 6.74
C SER A 190 -22.19 11.42 6.09
N GLN A 191 -21.46 11.13 5.00
CA GLN A 191 -21.46 9.79 4.40
C GLN A 191 -20.54 8.83 5.16
N LEU A 192 -19.38 9.30 5.63
CA LEU A 192 -18.41 8.49 6.35
C LEU A 192 -18.96 7.93 7.67
N VAL A 193 -19.78 8.69 8.39
CA VAL A 193 -20.42 8.22 9.63
C VAL A 193 -21.46 7.10 9.39
N MET A 194 -21.92 6.93 8.16
CA MET A 194 -22.86 5.88 7.77
C MET A 194 -22.16 4.61 7.25
N VAL A 195 -20.82 4.63 7.12
CA VAL A 195 -20.05 3.48 6.66
C VAL A 195 -20.24 2.31 7.62
N LYS A 196 -20.52 1.13 7.03
CA LYS A 196 -20.65 -0.11 7.78
C LYS A 196 -19.28 -0.56 8.30
N VAL A 197 -19.16 -0.67 9.61
CA VAL A 197 -17.98 -1.17 10.31
C VAL A 197 -18.34 -2.45 11.08
N PRO A 198 -17.37 -3.31 11.43
CA PRO A 198 -17.62 -4.46 12.29
C PRO A 198 -18.20 -4.04 13.64
N ASP A 199 -19.16 -4.81 14.14
CA ASP A 199 -19.80 -4.59 15.44
C ASP A 199 -18.80 -4.73 16.61
N GLY A 200 -19.13 -4.11 17.74
CA GLY A 200 -18.27 -4.09 18.93
C GLY A 200 -17.19 -3.01 18.90
N ASP A 201 -16.19 -3.13 19.78
CA ASP A 201 -15.03 -2.21 19.83
C ASP A 201 -14.03 -2.51 18.71
N SER A 202 -14.43 -2.19 17.47
CA SER A 202 -13.60 -2.36 16.29
C SER A 202 -12.73 -1.13 16.04
N LEU A 203 -11.52 -1.32 15.49
CA LEU A 203 -10.64 -0.23 15.06
C LEU A 203 -11.38 0.73 14.10
N LEU A 204 -12.11 0.17 13.12
CA LEU A 204 -12.88 0.96 12.17
C LEU A 204 -14.01 1.75 12.84
N GLY A 205 -14.67 1.19 13.87
CA GLY A 205 -15.64 1.91 14.69
C GLY A 205 -15.02 3.12 15.38
N ARG A 206 -13.87 2.93 16.05
CA ARG A 206 -13.14 4.04 16.70
C ARG A 206 -12.67 5.11 15.72
N ILE A 207 -12.22 4.71 14.51
CA ILE A 207 -11.86 5.63 13.44
C ILE A 207 -13.07 6.46 13.01
N ARG A 208 -14.22 5.82 12.78
CA ARG A 208 -15.48 6.49 12.42
C ARG A 208 -15.91 7.50 13.47
N ASP A 209 -15.87 7.11 14.74
CA ASP A 209 -16.29 8.00 15.83
C ASP A 209 -15.35 9.21 15.95
N ARG A 210 -14.04 9.02 15.69
CA ARG A 210 -13.08 10.13 15.62
C ARG A 210 -13.36 11.07 14.46
N VAL A 211 -13.65 10.54 13.27
CA VAL A 211 -14.03 11.34 12.09
C VAL A 211 -15.31 12.13 12.35
N ALA A 212 -16.30 11.53 13.03
CA ALA A 212 -17.53 12.23 13.43
C ALA A 212 -17.26 13.39 14.40
N SER A 213 -16.30 13.22 15.31
CA SER A 213 -15.90 14.25 16.28
C SER A 213 -15.03 15.37 15.71
N ALA A 214 -14.56 15.23 14.46
CA ALA A 214 -13.75 16.24 13.79
C ALA A 214 -14.61 17.37 13.17
N ILE A 215 -15.93 17.28 13.29
CA ILE A 215 -16.87 18.35 12.94
C ILE A 215 -16.88 19.39 14.08
N PRO A 216 -16.65 20.68 13.79
CA PRO A 216 -16.85 21.78 14.75
C PRO A 216 -18.26 21.85 15.32
#